data_AF-A0A173R5K2-F1
#
_entry.id   AF-A0A173R5K2-F1
#
_cell.length_a   1.000
_cell.length_b   1.000
_cell.length_c   1.000
_cell.angle_alpha   90.00
_cell.angle_beta   90.00
_cell.angle_gamma   90.00
#
_symmetry.space_group_name_H-M   'P 1'
#
loop_
_entity.id
_entity.type
_entity.pdbx_description
1 polymer ?
#
loop_
_entity_poly.entity_id
_entity_poly.type
_entity_poly.pdbx_seq_one_letter_code
_entity_poly.pdbx_strand_id
1 'polypeptide(L)' 'MGFDDIYISKYLNPKLTAVRQDAYEMGRQAAGMLIRYIDQGMPLTDRILPYEIMERGTLYNMKTFNQFT' A
#
# COMPACT_ATOMS: atom_id res chain seq x y z
N MET A 1 6.96 -9.25 6.02
CA MET A 1 6.10 -8.45 5.11
C MET A 1 5.67 -7.19 5.84
N GLY A 2 5.70 -6.03 5.18
CA GLY A 2 5.22 -4.74 5.69
C GLY A 2 3.94 -4.27 4.99
N PHE A 3 3.58 -3.00 5.20
CA PHE A 3 2.40 -2.34 4.64
C PHE A 3 2.77 -0.99 4.00
N ASP A 4 1.84 -0.35 3.29
CA ASP A 4 1.93 0.90 2.52
C ASP A 4 2.83 0.90 1.26
N ASP A 5 3.96 0.19 1.27
CA ASP A 5 5.06 0.37 0.30
C ASP A 5 5.61 1.81 0.26
N ILE A 6 5.83 2.40 1.43
CA ILE A 6 6.44 3.74 1.56
C ILE A 6 7.82 3.80 0.89
N TYR A 7 8.24 5.01 0.49
CA TYR A 7 9.47 5.26 -0.27
C TYR A 7 10.70 4.51 0.26
N ILE A 8 10.92 4.52 1.59
CA ILE A 8 12.09 3.87 2.20
C ILE A 8 12.12 2.34 2.03
N SER A 9 10.97 1.69 1.80
CA SER A 9 10.86 0.23 1.62
C SER A 9 11.76 -0.32 0.52
N LYS A 10 12.04 0.50 -0.50
CA LYS A 10 12.89 0.16 -1.66
C LYS A 10 14.39 0.27 -1.38
N TYR A 11 14.78 0.93 -0.29
CA TYR A 11 16.17 1.24 0.07
C TYR A 11 16.66 0.50 1.31
N LEU A 12 15.78 -0.22 2.01
CA LEU A 12 16.17 -1.15 3.06
C LEU A 12 17.03 -2.29 2.49
N ASN A 13 17.88 -2.87 3.34
CA ASN A 13 18.70 -4.03 2.99
C ASN A 13 18.46 -5.17 4.00
N PRO A 14 17.73 -6.24 3.63
CA PRO A 14 17.11 -6.47 2.32
C PRO A 14 15.90 -5.55 2.07
N LYS A 15 15.56 -5.33 0.80
CA LYS A 15 14.41 -4.50 0.41
C LYS A 15 13.12 -5.12 0.96
N LEU A 16 12.25 -4.30 1.55
CA LEU A 16 11.07 -4.77 2.27
C LEU A 16 9.95 -5.20 1.33
N THR A 17 9.48 -6.43 1.46
CA THR A 17 8.26 -6.91 0.83
C THR A 17 7.05 -6.31 1.56
N ALA A 18 6.14 -5.64 0.85
CA ALA A 18 4.99 -4.96 1.48
C ALA A 18 3.72 -4.99 0.62
N VAL A 19 2.56 -4.81 1.25
CA VAL A 19 1.31 -4.45 0.54
C VAL A 19 1.35 -2.97 0.17
N ARG A 20 1.31 -2.65 -1.12
CA ARG A 20 1.27 -1.26 -1.63
C ARG A 20 -0.14 -0.70 -1.53
N GLN A 21 -0.25 0.46 -0.91
CA GLN A 21 -1.45 1.29 -0.94
C GLN A 21 -1.17 2.55 -1.76
N ASP A 22 -2.02 2.82 -2.76
CA ASP A 22 -1.88 4.02 -3.58
C ASP A 22 -2.39 5.26 -2.82
N ALA A 23 -1.56 5.78 -1.92
CA ALA A 23 -1.90 6.91 -1.06
C ALA A 23 -2.24 8.18 -1.87
N TYR A 24 -1.65 8.34 -3.06
CA TYR A 24 -1.95 9.47 -3.93
C TYR A 24 -3.38 9.37 -4.49
N GLU A 25 -3.75 8.21 -5.05
CA GLU A 25 -5.10 8.00 -5.57
C GLU A 25 -6.16 8.04 -4.45
N MET A 26 -5.84 7.50 -3.26
CA MET A 26 -6.67 7.67 -2.06
C MET A 26 -6.96 9.14 -1.76
N GLY A 27 -5.92 9.97 -1.67
CA GLY A 27 -6.04 11.40 -1.41
C GLY A 27 -6.81 12.14 -2.50
N ARG A 28 -6.53 11.82 -3.77
CA ARG A 28 -7.22 12.40 -4.93
C ARG A 28 -8.73 12.12 -4.90
N GLN A 29 -9.13 10.86 -4.66
CA GLN A 29 -10.55 10.51 -4.61
C GLN A 29 -11.23 11.12 -3.39
N ALA A 30 -10.58 11.10 -2.22
CA ALA A 30 -11.10 11.71 -1.00
C ALA A 30 -11.33 13.22 -1.17
N ALA A 31 -10.35 13.95 -1.69
CA ALA A 31 -10.48 15.38 -1.97
C ALA A 31 -11.59 15.65 -2.98
N GLY A 32 -11.68 14.85 -4.05
CA GLY A 32 -12.75 14.97 -5.04
C GLY A 32 -14.15 14.73 -4.44
N MET A 33 -14.29 13.78 -3.52
CA MET A 33 -15.56 13.56 -2.78
C MET A 33 -15.90 14.75 -1.89
N LEU A 34 -14.91 15.28 -1.17
CA LEU A 34 -15.11 16.44 -0.30
C LEU A 34 -15.57 17.68 -1.08
N ILE A 35 -14.94 17.98 -2.22
CA ILE A 35 -15.32 19.11 -3.08
C ILE A 35 -16.77 18.96 -3.55
N ARG A 36 -17.17 17.79 -4.04
CA ARG A 36 -18.56 17.55 -4.48
C ARG A 36 -19.58 17.63 -3.35
N TYR A 37 -19.19 17.21 -2.15
CA TYR A 37 -20.04 17.37 -0.96
C TYR A 37 -20.26 18.85 -0.64
N ILE A 38 -19.19 19.65 -0.63
CA ILE A 38 -19.27 21.09 -0.33
C ILE A 38 -20.08 21.84 -1.41
N ASP A 39 -19.81 21.59 -2.68
CA ASP A 39 -20.39 22.37 -3.78
C ASP A 39 -21.83 21.95 -4.14
N GLN A 40 -22.15 20.65 -3.99
CA GLN A 40 -23.38 20.06 -4.54
C GLN A 40 -24.20 19.30 -3.49
N GLY A 41 -23.72 19.19 -2.25
CA GLY A 41 -24.36 18.37 -1.21
C GLY A 41 -24.34 16.87 -1.50
N MET A 42 -23.47 16.40 -2.40
CA MET A 42 -23.36 14.97 -2.72
C MET A 42 -22.90 14.16 -1.51
N PRO A 43 -23.58 13.06 -1.12
CA PRO A 43 -23.20 12.29 0.06
C PRO A 43 -21.80 11.70 -0.08
N LEU A 44 -21.07 11.66 1.04
CA LEU A 44 -19.81 10.94 1.14
C LEU A 44 -20.08 9.43 1.07
N THR A 45 -19.19 8.69 0.40
CA THR A 45 -19.34 7.25 0.19
C THR A 45 -18.05 6.52 0.52
N ASP A 46 -18.17 5.30 1.02
CA ASP A 46 -17.02 4.41 1.18
C ASP A 46 -16.53 3.90 -0.18
N ARG A 47 -15.21 3.78 -0.31
CA ARG A 47 -14.54 3.25 -1.50
C ARG A 47 -13.39 2.34 -1.08
N ILE A 48 -13.33 1.16 -1.68
CA ILE A 48 -12.20 0.25 -1.56
C ILE A 48 -11.37 0.39 -2.83
N LEU A 49 -10.10 0.77 -2.68
CA LEU A 49 -9.16 0.85 -3.78
C LEU A 49 -8.36 -0.46 -3.89
N PRO A 50 -7.92 -0.82 -5.11
CA PRO A 50 -7.05 -1.97 -5.29
C PRO A 50 -5.73 -1.75 -4.55
N TYR A 51 -5.16 -2.85 -4.09
CA TYR A 51 -3.81 -2.92 -3.54
C TYR A 51 -2.98 -3.93 -4.32
N GLU A 52 -1.66 -3.91 -4.11
CA GLU A 52 -0.73 -4.83 -4.76
C GLU A 52 0.26 -5.38 -3.74
N ILE A 53 0.72 -6.62 -3.91
CA ILE A 53 1.84 -7.15 -3.12
C ILE A 53 3.15 -6.85 -3.86
N MET A 54 4.02 -6.09 -3.21
CA MET A 54 5.35 -5.77 -3.72
C MET A 54 6.36 -6.76 -3.15
N GLU A 55 6.52 -7.91 -3.81
CA GLU A 55 7.48 -8.93 -3.39
C GLU A 55 8.94 -8.48 -3.57
N ARG A 56 9.74 -8.57 -2.50
CA ARG A 56 11.15 -8.18 -2.42
C ARG A 56 11.95 -9.17 -1.55
N GLY A 57 13.00 -8.71 -0.88
CA GLY A 57 14.03 -9.56 -0.25
C GLY A 57 13.77 -9.98 1.20
N THR A 58 12.66 -9.56 1.83
CA THR A 58 12.37 -9.90 3.24
C THR A 58 11.51 -11.15 3.43
N LEU A 59 11.19 -11.89 2.36
CA LEU A 59 10.44 -13.14 2.46
C LEU A 59 11.36 -14.33 2.14
N TYR A 60 11.29 -15.35 2.99
CA TYR A 60 12.06 -16.58 2.85
C TYR A 60 11.14 -17.79 2.90
N ASN A 61 11.41 -18.77 2.05
CA ASN A 61 10.74 -20.06 2.13
C ASN A 61 11.33 -20.84 3.32
N MET A 62 10.48 -21.23 4.28
CA MET A 62 10.95 -21.95 5.47
C MET A 62 11.69 -23.26 5.16
N LYS A 63 11.32 -23.96 4.06
CA LYS A 63 12.00 -25.20 3.66
C LYS A 63 13.44 -24.95 3.22
N THR A 64 13.68 -23.81 2.60
CA THR A 64 15.02 -23.39 2.15
C THR A 64 15.79 -22.67 3.25
N PHE A 65 15.10 -22.02 4.18
CA PHE A 65 15.70 -21.27 5.29
C PHE A 65 16.43 -22.18 6.28
N ASN A 66 15.85 -23.32 6.65
CA ASN A 66 16.46 -24.27 7.59
C ASN A 66 17.71 -24.99 7.05
N GLN A 67 18.11 -24.75 5.79
CA GLN A 67 19.37 -25.27 5.24
C GLN A 67 20.58 -24.36 5.57
N PHE A 68 20.34 -23.19 6.19
CA PHE A 68 21.36 -22.20 6.56
C PHE A 68 21.56 -22.05 8.08
N THR A 69 20.95 -22.93 8.88
CA THR A 69 21.08 -23.04 10.34
C THR A 69 21.43 -24.46 10.72
#